data_AF-A0A0U3QC62-F1
#
_entry.id   AF-A0A0U3QC62-F1
#
_cell.length_a   1.000
_cell.length_b   1.000
_cell.length_c   1.000
_cell.angle_alpha   90.00
_cell.angle_beta   90.00
_cell.angle_gamma   90.00
#
_symmetry.space_group_name_H-M   'P 1'
#
loop_
_entity.id
_entity.type
_entity.pdbx_description
1 polymer ?
#
loop_
_entity_poly.entity_id
_entity_poly.type
_entity_poly.pdbx_seq_one_letter_code
_entity_poly.pdbx_strand_id
1 'polypeptide(L)'
;MLSLTIVVLVTAAAGFIIWANDKRHTRYGTGLPAGVAVVVGAVSWIIFISAGFGYQPGLTWIPWVLPMALGTVAAIGTVIYLGRTRASHDTRRLTQALKL
;
A
#
# COMPACT_ATOMS: atom_id res chain seq x y z
N MET A 1 -6.92 -19.29 8.61
CA MET A 1 -6.84 -18.09 9.47
C MET A 1 -5.40 -17.62 9.68
N LEU A 2 -4.47 -18.48 10.11
CA LEU A 2 -3.04 -18.12 10.28
C LEU A 2 -2.40 -17.50 9.02
N SER A 3 -2.69 -18.01 7.82
CA SER A 3 -2.13 -17.48 6.57
C SER A 3 -2.58 -16.04 6.25
N LEU A 4 -3.84 -15.69 6.51
CA LEU A 4 -4.34 -14.33 6.34
C LEU A 4 -3.63 -13.38 7.31
N THR A 5 -3.46 -13.78 8.58
CA THR A 5 -2.76 -12.98 9.58
C THR A 5 -1.33 -12.65 9.15
N ILE A 6 -0.62 -13.63 8.58
CA ILE A 6 0.75 -13.42 8.06
C ILE A 6 0.74 -12.40 6.92
N VAL A 7 -0.19 -12.53 5.97
CA VAL A 7 -0.29 -11.58 4.84
C VAL A 7 -0.57 -10.16 5.34
N VAL A 8 -1.46 -10.00 6.31
CA VAL A 8 -1.76 -8.70 6.93
C VAL A 8 -0.54 -8.13 7.63
N LEU A 9 0.19 -8.92 8.42
CA LEU A 9 1.39 -8.46 9.11
C LEU A 9 2.50 -8.05 8.13
N VAL A 10 2.73 -8.84 7.09
CA VAL A 10 3.76 -8.54 6.06
C VAL A 10 3.39 -7.29 5.27
N THR A 11 2.13 -7.14 4.86
CA THR A 11 1.69 -5.96 4.10
C THR A 11 1.66 -4.71 4.96
N ALA A 12 1.29 -4.81 6.24
CA ALA A 12 1.43 -3.72 7.20
C ALA A 12 2.89 -3.29 7.34
N ALA A 13 3.81 -4.23 7.57
CA ALA A 13 5.23 -3.96 7.70
C ALA A 13 5.79 -3.30 6.44
N ALA A 14 5.45 -3.80 5.25
CA ALA A 14 5.85 -3.20 3.97
C ALA A 14 5.33 -1.76 3.83
N GLY A 15 4.06 -1.52 4.17
CA GLY A 15 3.47 -0.17 4.13
C GLY A 15 4.15 0.80 5.10
N PHE A 16 4.52 0.33 6.30
CA PHE A 16 5.30 1.13 7.25
C PHE A 16 6.73 1.40 6.78
N ILE A 17 7.41 0.43 6.17
CA ILE A 17 8.76 0.61 5.61
C ILE A 17 8.73 1.65 4.49
N ILE A 18 7.75 1.56 3.58
CA ILE A 18 7.61 2.52 2.49
C ILE A 18 7.30 3.92 3.03
N TRP A 19 6.43 4.04 4.04
CA TRP A 19 6.18 5.31 4.71
C TRP A 19 7.45 5.87 5.38
N ALA A 20 8.20 5.04 6.10
CA ALA A 20 9.43 5.47 6.77
C ALA A 20 10.52 5.93 5.77
N ASN A 21 10.53 5.37 4.57
CA ASN A 21 11.50 5.70 3.53
C ASN A 21 11.14 6.98 2.73
N ASP A 22 9.89 7.43 2.71
CA ASP A 22 9.55 8.66 2.00
C ASP A 22 9.89 9.91 2.83
N LYS A 23 10.78 10.76 2.34
CA LYS A 23 11.12 12.06 2.94
C LYS A 23 9.94 13.03 3.12
N ARG A 24 8.80 12.80 2.44
CA ARG A 24 7.57 13.61 2.55
C ARG A 24 6.50 13.02 3.47
N HIS A 25 6.83 11.94 4.17
CA HIS A 25 6.01 11.24 5.15
C HIS A 25 5.39 12.09 6.26
N THR A 26 5.93 13.26 6.57
CA THR A 26 5.35 14.21 7.55
C THR A 26 4.11 14.92 7.02
N ARG A 27 3.89 14.92 5.70
CA ARG A 27 2.74 15.60 5.10
C ARG A 27 1.48 14.75 5.18
N TYR A 28 1.57 13.41 5.05
CA TYR A 28 0.42 12.50 5.09
C TYR A 28 0.48 11.59 6.32
N GLY A 29 -0.68 11.31 6.91
CA GLY A 29 -0.77 10.51 8.14
C GLY A 29 -0.07 9.15 8.01
N THR A 30 0.62 8.76 9.08
CA THR A 30 1.42 7.52 9.17
C THR A 30 0.66 6.25 8.80
N GLY A 31 -0.65 6.25 9.02
CA GLY A 31 -1.51 5.09 8.75
C GLY A 31 -1.99 4.94 7.31
N LEU A 32 -1.79 5.92 6.42
CA LEU A 32 -2.36 5.86 5.06
C LEU A 32 -1.70 4.77 4.18
N PRO A 33 -0.37 4.73 4.02
CA PRO A 33 0.27 3.71 3.18
C PRO A 33 0.13 2.31 3.78
N ALA A 34 0.25 2.19 5.11
CA ALA A 34 0.07 0.95 5.83
C ALA A 34 -1.37 0.42 5.72
N GLY A 35 -2.37 1.30 5.90
CA GLY A 35 -3.77 0.94 5.75
C GLY A 35 -4.12 0.47 4.34
N VAL A 36 -3.62 1.17 3.31
CA VAL A 36 -3.87 0.77 1.92
C VAL A 36 -3.18 -0.55 1.58
N ALA A 37 -1.93 -0.76 2.03
CA ALA A 37 -1.25 -2.04 1.83
C ALA A 37 -2.03 -3.20 2.46
N VAL A 38 -2.50 -3.02 3.70
CA VAL A 38 -3.26 -4.05 4.43
C VAL A 38 -4.59 -4.34 3.75
N VAL A 39 -5.34 -3.30 3.35
CA VAL A 39 -6.64 -3.48 2.67
C VAL A 39 -6.45 -4.20 1.34
N VAL A 40 -5.49 -3.77 0.52
CA VAL A 40 -5.22 -4.40 -0.78
C VAL A 40 -4.71 -5.83 -0.61
N GLY A 41 -3.81 -6.07 0.35
CA GLY A 41 -3.33 -7.40 0.69
C GLY A 41 -4.44 -8.34 1.17
N ALA A 42 -5.30 -7.86 2.06
CA ALA A 42 -6.42 -8.65 2.57
C ALA A 42 -7.46 -8.95 1.48
N VAL A 43 -7.85 -7.96 0.68
CA VAL A 43 -8.84 -8.14 -0.41
C VAL A 43 -8.29 -9.09 -1.48
N SER A 44 -7.04 -8.92 -1.91
CA SER A 44 -6.43 -9.82 -2.89
C SER A 44 -6.30 -11.25 -2.37
N TRP A 45 -5.96 -11.43 -1.09
CA TRP A 45 -5.95 -12.75 -0.46
C TRP A 45 -7.34 -13.42 -0.48
N ILE A 46 -8.39 -12.67 -0.10
CA ILE A 46 -9.78 -13.16 -0.10
C ILE A 46 -10.17 -13.59 -1.52
N ILE A 47 -9.85 -12.79 -2.54
CA ILE A 47 -10.14 -13.10 -3.94
C ILE A 47 -9.43 -14.41 -4.35
N PHE A 48 -8.14 -14.57 -4.07
CA PHE A 48 -7.41 -15.77 -4.50
C PHE A 48 -7.84 -17.04 -3.78
N ILE A 49 -8.19 -16.96 -2.50
CA ILE A 49 -8.75 -18.10 -1.76
C ILE A 49 -10.15 -18.45 -2.28
N SER A 50 -11.00 -17.44 -2.55
CA SER A 50 -12.34 -17.66 -3.11
C SER A 50 -12.30 -18.27 -4.52
N ALA A 51 -11.26 -17.95 -5.29
CA ALA A 51 -11.03 -18.51 -6.62
C ALA A 51 -10.45 -19.94 -6.58
N GLY A 52 -10.23 -20.53 -5.41
CA GLY A 52 -9.76 -21.91 -5.27
C GLY A 52 -8.25 -22.12 -5.46
N PHE A 53 -7.47 -21.05 -5.65
CA PHE A 53 -6.00 -21.15 -5.83
C PHE A 53 -5.27 -21.67 -4.59
N GLY A 54 -5.93 -21.69 -3.43
CA GLY A 54 -5.37 -22.27 -2.20
C GLY A 54 -5.24 -23.80 -2.22
N TYR A 55 -6.00 -24.50 -3.07
CA TYR A 55 -6.11 -25.97 -3.04
C TYR A 55 -5.57 -26.65 -4.31
N GLN A 56 -5.08 -25.87 -5.28
CA GLN A 56 -4.53 -26.39 -6.53
C GLN A 56 -3.02 -26.66 -6.40
N PRO A 57 -2.56 -27.92 -6.58
CA PRO A 57 -1.14 -28.25 -6.59
C PRO A 57 -0.41 -27.41 -7.64
N GLY A 58 0.67 -26.74 -7.25
CA GLY A 58 1.45 -25.84 -8.12
C GLY A 58 1.03 -24.37 -8.11
N LEU A 59 -0.22 -24.04 -7.73
CA LEU A 59 -0.70 -22.66 -7.60
C LEU A 59 -0.83 -22.20 -6.13
N THR A 60 -0.50 -23.07 -5.19
CA THR A 60 -0.63 -22.79 -3.74
C THR A 60 0.18 -21.59 -3.27
N TRP A 61 1.19 -21.11 -4.00
CA TRP A 61 1.99 -19.92 -3.66
C TRP A 61 1.31 -18.60 -4.03
N ILE A 62 0.34 -18.61 -4.97
CA ILE A 62 -0.33 -17.42 -5.50
C ILE A 62 -1.04 -16.64 -4.39
N PRO A 63 -1.86 -17.27 -3.53
CA PRO A 63 -2.51 -16.57 -2.42
C PRO A 63 -1.54 -16.01 -1.37
N TRP A 64 -0.24 -16.25 -1.46
CA TRP A 64 0.74 -15.84 -0.46
C TRP A 64 1.60 -14.71 -1.00
N VAL A 65 2.20 -14.91 -2.16
CA VAL A 65 3.15 -13.96 -2.73
C VAL A 65 2.44 -12.82 -3.45
N LEU A 66 1.39 -13.11 -4.23
CA LEU A 66 0.69 -12.05 -4.98
C LEU A 66 0.06 -11.01 -4.06
N PRO A 67 -0.66 -11.37 -2.97
CA PRO A 67 -1.21 -10.38 -2.06
C PRO A 67 -0.16 -9.49 -1.40
N MET A 68 0.98 -10.06 -1.02
CA MET A 68 2.09 -9.30 -0.44
C MET A 68 2.68 -8.32 -1.47
N ALA A 69 2.89 -8.79 -2.70
CA ALA A 69 3.38 -7.95 -3.80
C ALA A 69 2.39 -6.83 -4.15
N LEU A 70 1.11 -7.15 -4.29
CA LEU A 70 0.04 -6.19 -4.59
C LEU A 70 -0.11 -5.14 -3.49
N GLY A 71 -0.10 -5.55 -2.21
CA GLY A 71 -0.13 -4.62 -1.08
C GLY A 71 1.08 -3.67 -1.06
N THR A 72 2.27 -4.19 -1.38
CA THR A 72 3.50 -3.38 -1.48
C THR A 72 3.41 -2.37 -2.63
N VAL A 73 3.00 -2.81 -3.82
CA VAL A 73 2.83 -1.94 -5.00
C VAL A 73 1.77 -0.87 -4.73
N ALA A 74 0.68 -1.22 -4.04
CA ALA A 74 -0.36 -0.27 -3.67
C ALA A 74 0.17 0.80 -2.70
N ALA A 75 0.97 0.42 -1.69
CA ALA A 75 1.61 1.38 -0.80
C ALA A 75 2.56 2.32 -1.56
N ILE A 76 3.38 1.80 -2.47
CA ILE A 76 4.26 2.63 -3.33
C ILE A 76 3.40 3.60 -4.15
N GLY A 77 2.33 3.12 -4.78
CA GLY A 77 1.41 3.93 -5.56
C GLY A 77 0.79 5.06 -4.74
N THR A 78 0.34 4.79 -3.52
CA THR A 78 -0.21 5.81 -2.62
C THR A 78 0.79 6.90 -2.30
N VAL A 79 2.03 6.53 -2.00
CA VAL A 79 3.11 7.46 -1.66
C VAL A 79 3.49 8.34 -2.85
N ILE A 80 3.61 7.76 -4.05
CA ILE A 80 3.88 8.52 -5.28
C ILE A 80 2.73 9.50 -5.59
N TYR A 81 1.49 9.04 -5.46
CA TYR A 81 0.31 9.85 -5.75
C TYR A 81 0.16 11.02 -4.75
N LEU A 82 0.30 10.76 -3.45
CA LEU A 82 0.26 11.80 -2.41
C LEU A 82 1.44 12.76 -2.52
N GLY A 83 2.64 12.26 -2.83
CA GLY A 83 3.83 13.07 -3.02
C GLY A 83 3.69 14.06 -4.19
N ARG A 84 3.04 13.64 -5.29
CA ARG A 84 2.78 14.48 -6.47
C ARG A 84 1.66 15.50 -6.23
N THR A 85 0.51 15.05 -5.74
CA THR A 85 -0.66 15.92 -5.52
C THR A 85 -0.37 17.04 -4.53
N ARG A 86 0.31 16.74 -3.41
CA ARG A 86 0.65 17.78 -2.42
C ARG A 86 1.74 18.74 -2.88
N ALA A 87 2.70 18.28 -3.69
CA ALA A 87 3.68 19.19 -4.28
C ALA A 87 3.02 20.21 -5.19
N SER A 88 2.04 19.79 -5.99
CA SER A 88 1.26 20.69 -6.85
C SER A 88 0.39 21.66 -6.06
N HIS A 89 -0.18 21.24 -4.92
CA HIS A 89 -0.97 22.16 -4.07
C HIS A 89 -0.10 23.21 -3.38
N ASP A 90 1.09 22.82 -2.89
CA ASP A 90 2.01 23.76 -2.25
C ASP A 90 2.59 24.77 -3.24
N THR A 91 2.98 24.34 -4.43
CA THR A 91 3.43 25.28 -5.47
C THR A 91 2.31 26.24 -5.86
N ARG A 92 1.06 25.77 -5.98
CA ARG A 92 -0.10 26.64 -6.23
C ARG A 92 -0.29 27.70 -5.15
N ARG A 93 -0.18 27.32 -3.88
CA ARG A 93 -0.30 28.25 -2.75
C ARG A 93 0.85 29.26 -2.72
N LEU A 94 2.08 28.82 -2.98
CA LEU A 94 3.25 29.72 -3.06
C LEU A 94 3.14 30.69 -4.25
N THR A 95 2.71 30.23 -5.42
CA THR A 95 2.48 31.10 -6.59
C THR A 95 1.36 32.10 -6.35
N GLN A 96 0.32 31.74 -5.59
CA GLN A 96 -0.71 32.71 -5.19
C GLN A 96 -0.19 33.74 -4.20
N ALA A 97 0.65 33.34 -3.23
CA ALA A 97 1.24 34.25 -2.26
C ALA A 97 2.26 35.22 -2.88
N LEU A 98 3.03 34.77 -3.88
CA LEU A 98 4.00 35.61 -4.63
C LEU A 98 3.36 36.50 -5.72
N LYS A 99 2.08 36.30 -6.03
CA LYS A 99 1.35 37.13 -7.00
C LYS A 99 0.66 38.35 -6.36
N LEU A 100 0.75 38.48 -5.03
CA LEU A 100 0.41 39.69 -4.26
C LEU A 100 1.66 40.54 -4.08
#